data_AF-A0A2G6D1R9-F1
#
_entry.id   AF-A0A2G6D1R9-F1
#
_cell.length_a   1.000
_cell.length_b   1.000
_cell.length_c   1.000
_cell.angle_alpha   90.00
_cell.angle_beta   90.00
_cell.angle_gamma   90.00
#
_symmetry.space_group_name_H-M   'P 1'
#
loop_
_entity.id
_entity.type
_entity.pdbx_description
1 polymer ?
#
loop_
_entity_poly.entity_id
_entity_poly.type
_entity_poly.pdbx_seq_one_letter_code
_entity_poly.pdbx_strand_id
1 'polypeptide(L)'
;MGLWLHVGFLTRSRSAFAGQILQGVVIMTRQLSDLDYLIELSEGHLPAFIETLEPHDRHELRNYVESVMVRRDAGLDKLFESTSLVMKFIPNVILHSITCRYIDPPLAARIANKLTVRQAIGVTAGLPIEYIGETAAYLHNRHAVEILEGLKPELIAAVFEYLMSNYPLRGLDILEFASERTLRMASSMIDSHLFDESVLSHRRREVLNKLARL
;
A
#
# COMPACT_ATOMS: atom_id res chain seq x y z
N MET A 1 55.42 -12.47 -18.21
CA MET A 1 54.91 -13.53 -19.12
C MET A 1 53.64 -14.09 -18.49
N GLY A 2 52.43 -13.98 -19.05
CA GLY A 2 52.02 -13.30 -20.28
C GLY A 2 51.29 -14.20 -21.28
N LEU A 3 50.05 -14.60 -20.97
CA LEU A 3 49.05 -15.19 -21.89
C LEU A 3 47.64 -14.76 -21.40
N TRP A 4 46.80 -14.10 -22.20
CA TRP A 4 45.86 -14.67 -23.21
C TRP A 4 44.83 -15.61 -22.55
N LEU A 5 43.50 -15.52 -22.70
CA LEU A 5 42.59 -14.57 -23.39
C LEU A 5 41.51 -14.11 -22.35
N HIS A 6 40.38 -13.46 -22.61
CA HIS A 6 39.63 -13.02 -23.81
C HIS A 6 38.70 -11.85 -23.40
N VAL A 7 38.21 -11.03 -24.35
CA VAL A 7 37.05 -10.13 -24.14
C VAL A 7 36.06 -10.33 -25.29
N GLY A 8 34.98 -11.05 -25.04
CA GLY A 8 33.94 -11.34 -26.02
C GLY A 8 32.94 -10.20 -26.15
N PHE A 9 32.96 -9.49 -27.28
CA PHE A 9 31.90 -8.57 -27.66
C PHE A 9 30.61 -9.37 -27.97
N LEU A 10 29.53 -9.12 -27.22
CA LEU A 10 28.19 -9.59 -27.58
C LEU A 10 27.19 -8.44 -27.60
N THR A 11 27.14 -7.77 -28.75
CA THR A 11 25.98 -6.98 -29.17
C THR A 11 24.75 -7.89 -29.29
N ARG A 12 23.85 -7.86 -28.31
CA ARG A 12 22.49 -8.43 -28.45
C ARG A 12 21.42 -7.39 -28.17
N SER A 13 20.79 -6.99 -29.28
CA SER A 13 19.42 -6.49 -29.44
C SER A 13 18.74 -5.78 -28.25
N ARG A 14 18.66 -4.44 -28.33
CA ARG A 14 17.85 -3.61 -27.42
C ARG A 14 16.34 -3.62 -27.72
N SER A 15 15.85 -4.38 -28.72
CA SER A 15 14.44 -4.32 -29.15
C SER A 15 13.50 -5.36 -28.52
N ALA A 16 14.00 -6.34 -27.78
CA ALA A 16 13.16 -7.40 -27.19
C ALA A 16 12.62 -7.10 -25.78
N PHE A 17 13.23 -6.15 -25.04
CA PHE A 17 12.92 -5.95 -23.62
C PHE A 17 11.70 -5.04 -23.35
N ALA A 18 11.17 -4.37 -24.37
CA ALA A 18 9.99 -3.51 -24.23
C ALA A 18 8.66 -4.29 -24.19
N GLY A 19 8.65 -5.58 -24.59
CA GLY A 19 7.44 -6.38 -24.71
C GLY A 19 7.00 -7.14 -23.44
N GLN A 20 7.86 -7.26 -22.42
CA GLN A 20 7.58 -8.08 -21.24
C GLN A 20 7.24 -7.31 -19.95
N ILE A 21 7.40 -5.99 -19.93
CA ILE A 21 7.04 -5.17 -18.75
C ILE A 21 5.52 -4.90 -18.69
N LEU A 22 4.77 -5.15 -19.77
CA LEU A 22 3.31 -4.96 -19.85
C LEU A 22 2.46 -6.21 -19.55
N GLN A 23 3.06 -7.33 -19.11
CA GLN A 23 2.32 -8.53 -18.70
C GLN A 23 2.37 -8.79 -17.17
N GLY A 24 2.83 -7.81 -16.38
CA GLY A 24 3.05 -7.93 -14.94
C GLY A 24 1.88 -7.55 -14.03
N VAL A 25 0.77 -7.01 -14.54
CA VAL A 25 -0.41 -6.62 -13.74
C VAL A 25 -1.73 -6.92 -14.49
N VAL A 26 -1.96 -8.20 -14.83
CA VAL A 26 -3.34 -8.68 -15.05
C VAL A 26 -3.83 -9.26 -13.72
N ILE A 27 -4.04 -8.37 -12.75
CA ILE A 27 -4.83 -8.72 -11.56
C ILE A 27 -6.27 -8.85 -12.03
N MET A 28 -6.88 -10.02 -11.81
CA MET A 28 -8.34 -10.20 -11.95
C MET A 28 -9.05 -9.39 -10.86
N THR A 29 -9.12 -8.08 -11.04
CA THR A 29 -10.06 -7.25 -10.31
C THR A 29 -11.47 -7.63 -10.77
N ARG A 30 -12.26 -8.22 -9.88
CA ARG A 30 -13.73 -8.04 -9.95
C ARG A 30 -13.96 -6.54 -10.12
N GLN A 31 -14.73 -6.15 -11.13
CA GLN A 31 -14.98 -4.73 -11.43
C GLN A 31 -15.48 -4.02 -10.16
N LEU A 32 -14.60 -3.18 -9.60
CA LEU A 32 -15.01 -2.10 -8.71
C LEU A 32 -16.01 -1.24 -9.49
N SER A 33 -17.09 -0.79 -8.84
CA SER A 33 -17.84 0.30 -9.42
C SER A 33 -16.93 1.54 -9.44
N ASP A 34 -17.05 2.38 -10.47
CA ASP A 34 -16.23 3.59 -10.55
C ASP A 34 -16.52 4.55 -9.37
N LEU A 35 -17.67 4.40 -8.72
CA LEU A 35 -18.01 5.08 -7.47
C LEU A 35 -17.22 4.55 -6.27
N ASP A 36 -17.14 3.22 -6.07
CA ASP A 36 -16.38 2.62 -4.95
C ASP A 36 -14.90 3.04 -5.02
N TYR A 37 -14.31 3.06 -6.23
CA TYR A 37 -12.92 3.52 -6.43
C TYR A 37 -12.72 4.97 -5.98
N LEU A 38 -13.66 5.86 -6.32
CA LEU A 38 -13.59 7.27 -5.94
C LEU A 38 -13.83 7.46 -4.42
N ILE A 39 -14.75 6.70 -3.80
CA ILE A 39 -14.98 6.69 -2.33
C ILE A 39 -13.77 6.17 -1.55
N GLU A 40 -13.07 5.17 -2.10
CA GLU A 40 -11.83 4.65 -1.53
C GLU A 40 -10.73 5.72 -1.56
N LEU A 41 -10.55 6.40 -2.70
CA LEU A 41 -9.56 7.47 -2.91
C LEU A 41 -9.83 8.74 -2.09
N SER A 42 -11.09 9.08 -1.84
CA SER A 42 -11.49 10.30 -1.10
C SER A 42 -11.68 10.09 0.40
N GLU A 43 -11.26 8.93 0.93
CA GLU A 43 -11.41 8.56 2.34
C GLU A 43 -12.85 8.73 2.85
N GLY A 44 -13.83 8.28 2.06
CA GLY A 44 -15.23 8.12 2.49
C GLY A 44 -16.21 9.23 2.11
N HIS A 45 -15.75 10.36 1.56
CA HIS A 45 -16.66 11.45 1.17
C HIS A 45 -16.45 11.87 -0.28
N LEU A 46 -17.50 11.70 -1.11
CA LEU A 46 -17.57 12.30 -2.44
C LEU A 46 -18.44 13.57 -2.40
N PRO A 47 -18.05 14.64 -3.12
CA PRO A 47 -18.96 15.72 -3.43
C PRO A 47 -20.23 15.20 -4.11
N ALA A 48 -21.41 15.59 -3.62
CA ALA A 48 -22.70 15.07 -4.07
C ALA A 48 -22.94 15.12 -5.60
N PHE A 49 -22.32 16.06 -6.31
CA PHE A 49 -22.42 16.12 -7.78
C PHE A 49 -21.83 14.89 -8.47
N ILE A 50 -20.81 14.23 -7.90
CA ILE A 50 -20.18 13.03 -8.47
C ILE A 50 -21.16 11.85 -8.48
N GLU A 51 -22.05 11.77 -7.48
CA GLU A 51 -23.10 10.75 -7.42
C GLU A 51 -24.18 10.97 -8.47
N THR A 52 -24.38 12.22 -8.91
CA THR A 52 -25.35 12.58 -9.96
C THR A 52 -24.86 12.35 -11.39
N LEU A 53 -23.57 12.03 -11.57
CA LEU A 53 -22.98 11.80 -12.90
C LEU A 53 -23.49 10.50 -13.56
N GLU A 54 -23.68 10.54 -14.88
CA GLU A 54 -24.01 9.34 -15.64
C GLU A 54 -22.88 8.30 -15.55
N PRO A 55 -23.15 6.99 -15.77
CA PRO A 55 -22.12 5.95 -15.69
C PRO A 55 -20.94 6.19 -16.63
N HIS A 56 -21.19 6.78 -17.81
CA HIS A 56 -20.15 7.18 -18.76
C HIS A 56 -19.22 8.25 -18.17
N ASP A 57 -19.79 9.32 -17.63
CA ASP A 57 -19.04 10.46 -17.12
C ASP A 57 -18.28 10.12 -15.83
N ARG A 58 -18.81 9.20 -15.01
CA ARG A 58 -18.06 8.61 -13.88
C ARG A 58 -16.85 7.81 -14.35
N HIS A 59 -16.98 7.07 -15.44
CA HIS A 59 -15.88 6.33 -16.02
C HIS A 59 -14.81 7.26 -16.60
N GLU A 60 -15.20 8.32 -17.32
CA GLU A 60 -14.27 9.36 -17.80
C GLU A 60 -13.58 10.10 -16.64
N LEU A 61 -14.32 10.49 -15.60
CA LEU A 61 -13.77 11.14 -14.40
C LEU A 61 -12.72 10.24 -13.72
N ARG A 62 -13.02 8.95 -13.56
CA ARG A 62 -12.07 7.97 -13.03
C ARG A 62 -10.80 7.92 -13.88
N ASN A 63 -10.93 7.74 -15.19
CA ASN A 63 -9.80 7.66 -16.12
C ASN A 63 -8.94 8.95 -16.09
N TYR A 64 -9.59 10.11 -15.96
CA TYR A 64 -8.90 11.39 -15.78
C TYR A 64 -8.11 11.43 -14.47
N VAL A 65 -8.73 11.07 -13.34
CA VAL A 65 -8.08 11.01 -12.01
C VAL A 65 -6.89 10.05 -12.03
N GLU A 66 -7.05 8.84 -12.55
CA GLU A 66 -5.96 7.86 -12.73
C GLU A 66 -4.81 8.47 -13.56
N SER A 67 -5.11 9.16 -14.67
CA SER A 67 -4.10 9.80 -15.52
C SER A 67 -3.31 10.93 -14.83
N VAL A 68 -3.96 11.68 -13.93
CA VAL A 68 -3.34 12.75 -13.13
C VAL A 68 -2.43 12.15 -12.07
N MET A 69 -2.85 11.07 -11.39
CA MET A 69 -2.01 10.35 -10.43
C MET A 69 -0.77 9.76 -11.10
N VAL A 70 -0.93 9.03 -12.21
CA VAL A 70 0.20 8.47 -12.99
C VAL A 70 1.20 9.57 -13.41
N ARG A 71 0.71 10.75 -13.81
CA ARG A 71 1.58 11.87 -14.18
C ARG A 71 2.30 12.49 -12.98
N ARG A 72 1.67 12.55 -11.81
CA ARG A 72 2.27 13.04 -10.56
C ARG A 72 3.40 12.13 -10.06
N ASP A 73 3.28 10.83 -10.32
CA ASP A 73 4.25 9.81 -9.89
C ASP A 73 5.34 9.53 -10.92
N ALA A 74 5.16 9.97 -12.16
CA ALA A 74 6.13 9.84 -13.24
C ALA A 74 7.51 10.44 -12.86
N GLY A 75 8.52 9.56 -12.81
CA GLY A 75 9.90 9.90 -12.46
C GLY A 75 10.25 9.69 -10.98
N LEU A 76 9.26 9.73 -10.08
CA LEU A 76 9.49 9.42 -8.66
C LEU A 76 9.64 7.91 -8.41
N ASP A 77 9.00 7.06 -9.21
CA ASP A 77 9.15 5.60 -9.09
C ASP A 77 10.62 5.13 -9.13
N LYS A 78 11.40 5.65 -10.09
CA LYS A 78 12.83 5.33 -10.22
C LYS A 78 13.66 5.84 -9.04
N LEU A 79 13.24 6.93 -8.40
CA LEU A 79 13.86 7.41 -7.17
C LEU A 79 13.63 6.41 -6.04
N PHE A 80 12.38 5.96 -5.81
CA PHE A 80 12.08 4.99 -4.75
C PHE A 80 12.67 3.61 -5.00
N GLU A 81 12.74 3.15 -6.25
CA GLU A 81 13.47 1.94 -6.62
C GLU A 81 14.97 2.06 -6.33
N SER A 82 15.57 3.21 -6.64
CA SER A 82 16.99 3.47 -6.33
C SER A 82 17.23 3.52 -4.81
N THR A 83 16.35 4.19 -4.06
CA THR A 83 16.41 4.26 -2.59
C THR A 83 16.19 2.89 -1.97
N SER A 84 15.25 2.08 -2.45
CA SER A 84 14.98 0.74 -1.92
C SER A 84 16.13 -0.23 -2.22
N LEU A 85 16.88 -0.04 -3.32
CA LEU A 85 18.13 -0.75 -3.58
C LEU A 85 19.24 -0.34 -2.59
N VAL A 86 19.42 0.96 -2.34
CA VAL A 86 20.45 1.45 -1.39
C VAL A 86 20.16 0.99 0.04
N MET A 87 18.89 1.00 0.48
CA MET A 87 18.48 0.51 1.81
C MET A 87 18.93 -0.92 2.10
N LYS A 88 19.09 -1.79 1.09
CA LYS A 88 19.55 -3.19 1.27
C LYS A 88 20.96 -3.31 1.84
N PHE A 89 21.75 -2.24 1.77
CA PHE A 89 23.13 -2.18 2.26
C PHE A 89 23.26 -1.39 3.58
N ILE A 90 22.19 -0.77 4.07
CA ILE A 90 22.19 0.00 5.31
C ILE A 90 21.70 -0.91 6.46
N PRO A 91 22.48 -1.11 7.53
CA PRO A 91 22.03 -1.85 8.71
C PRO A 91 20.76 -1.25 9.34
N ASN A 92 19.81 -2.11 9.75
CA ASN A 92 18.50 -1.67 10.25
C ASN A 92 18.58 -0.68 11.41
N VAL A 93 19.56 -0.81 12.31
CA VAL A 93 19.80 0.15 13.42
C VAL A 93 20.01 1.57 12.90
N ILE A 94 20.76 1.73 11.79
CA ILE A 94 20.96 3.02 11.13
C ILE A 94 19.65 3.45 10.46
N LEU A 95 18.99 2.55 9.72
CA LEU A 95 17.71 2.85 9.07
C LEU A 95 16.67 3.39 10.06
N HIS A 96 16.49 2.78 11.24
CA HIS A 96 15.50 3.23 12.22
C HIS A 96 15.81 4.66 12.71
N SER A 97 17.09 4.97 12.97
CA SER A 97 17.51 6.30 13.44
C SER A 97 17.37 7.44 12.41
N ILE A 98 17.46 7.13 11.10
CA ILE A 98 17.30 8.13 10.04
C ILE A 98 15.86 8.22 9.53
N THR A 99 15.13 7.10 9.47
CA THR A 99 13.80 7.02 8.85
C THR A 99 12.81 7.93 9.57
N CYS A 100 12.60 7.75 10.87
CA CYS A 100 11.68 8.55 11.67
C CYS A 100 12.08 10.02 11.85
N ARG A 101 13.26 10.44 11.37
CA ARG A 101 13.78 11.81 11.51
C ARG A 101 13.82 12.59 10.19
N TYR A 102 13.91 11.90 9.05
CA TYR A 102 14.16 12.53 7.75
C TYR A 102 13.28 11.99 6.61
N ILE A 103 12.40 11.01 6.88
CA ILE A 103 11.49 10.42 5.90
C ILE A 103 10.08 10.48 6.47
N ASP A 104 9.21 11.26 5.84
CA ASP A 104 7.80 11.33 6.25
C ASP A 104 7.08 9.99 5.96
N PRO A 105 6.07 9.60 6.75
CA PRO A 105 5.37 8.32 6.57
C PRO A 105 4.83 8.03 5.15
N PRO A 106 4.25 9.00 4.41
CA PRO A 106 3.85 8.77 3.02
C PRO A 106 5.03 8.43 2.10
N LEU A 107 6.20 9.05 2.34
CA LEU A 107 7.42 8.82 1.58
C LEU A 107 8.02 7.44 1.93
N ALA A 108 8.00 7.07 3.21
CA ALA A 108 8.41 5.74 3.68
C ALA A 108 7.52 4.64 3.09
N ALA A 109 6.21 4.84 3.02
CA ALA A 109 5.28 3.91 2.40
C ALA A 109 5.61 3.67 0.91
N ARG A 110 5.89 4.75 0.15
CA ARG A 110 6.29 4.65 -1.26
C ARG A 110 7.60 3.89 -1.46
N ILE A 111 8.57 4.04 -0.55
CA ILE A 111 9.82 3.27 -0.57
C ILE A 111 9.57 1.80 -0.16
N ALA A 112 8.76 1.56 0.86
CA ALA A 112 8.45 0.23 1.38
C ALA A 112 7.63 -0.62 0.38
N ASN A 113 6.75 0.00 -0.42
CA ASN A 113 6.09 -0.64 -1.57
C ASN A 113 7.08 -1.12 -2.66
N LYS A 114 8.36 -0.69 -2.64
CA LYS A 114 9.45 -1.17 -3.51
C LYS A 114 10.39 -2.19 -2.82
N LEU A 115 10.09 -2.58 -1.59
CA LEU A 115 10.82 -3.63 -0.84
C LEU A 115 10.10 -4.98 -0.93
N THR A 116 10.84 -6.07 -0.76
CA THR A 116 10.20 -7.37 -0.48
C THR A 116 9.59 -7.34 0.92
N VAL A 117 8.49 -8.08 1.14
CA VAL A 117 7.82 -8.18 2.45
C VAL A 117 8.82 -8.48 3.59
N ARG A 118 9.75 -9.42 3.39
CA ARG A 118 10.82 -9.75 4.36
C ARG A 118 11.75 -8.56 4.68
N GLN A 119 12.06 -7.72 3.70
CA GLN A 119 12.89 -6.53 3.91
C GLN A 119 12.11 -5.45 4.66
N ALA A 120 10.87 -5.21 4.25
CA ALA A 120 9.99 -4.26 4.92
C ALA A 120 9.76 -4.63 6.40
N ILE A 121 9.38 -5.89 6.70
CA ILE A 121 9.29 -6.40 8.09
C ILE A 121 10.55 -6.09 8.89
N GLY A 122 11.74 -6.33 8.32
CA GLY A 122 13.01 -6.09 8.99
C GLY A 122 13.25 -4.62 9.36
N VAL A 123 12.80 -3.68 8.53
CA VAL A 123 12.89 -2.23 8.78
C VAL A 123 11.77 -1.74 9.70
N THR A 124 10.56 -2.28 9.56
CA THR A 124 9.38 -1.90 10.33
C THR A 124 9.50 -2.31 11.81
N ALA A 125 10.05 -3.49 12.10
CA ALA A 125 10.03 -4.10 13.44
C ALA A 125 10.80 -3.33 14.55
N GLY A 126 11.51 -2.24 14.24
CA GLY A 126 12.16 -1.38 15.21
C GLY A 126 11.80 0.11 15.10
N LEU A 127 10.69 0.45 14.43
CA LEU A 127 10.15 1.80 14.37
C LEU A 127 9.09 2.02 15.47
N PRO A 128 8.76 3.28 15.84
CA PRO A 128 7.66 3.61 16.75
C PRO A 128 6.29 3.18 16.18
N ILE A 129 5.34 2.84 17.05
CA ILE A 129 4.00 2.36 16.65
C ILE A 129 3.27 3.39 15.78
N GLU A 130 3.33 4.65 16.19
CA GLU A 130 2.70 5.80 15.53
C GLU A 130 3.23 5.92 14.10
N TYR A 131 4.56 5.91 13.94
CA TYR A 131 5.21 5.97 12.64
C TYR A 131 4.87 4.78 11.74
N ILE A 132 4.75 3.56 12.31
CA ILE A 132 4.32 2.37 11.56
C ILE A 132 2.87 2.53 11.10
N GLY A 133 1.98 3.00 11.98
CA GLY A 133 0.56 3.23 11.67
C GLY A 133 0.34 4.31 10.61
N GLU A 134 0.99 5.47 10.76
CA GLU A 134 1.00 6.53 9.74
C GLU A 134 1.54 6.01 8.40
N THR A 135 2.63 5.22 8.41
CA THR A 135 3.19 4.63 7.19
C THR A 135 2.21 3.63 6.57
N ALA A 136 1.55 2.80 7.38
CA ALA A 136 0.60 1.80 6.92
C ALA A 136 -0.63 2.40 6.24
N ALA A 137 -1.10 3.58 6.68
CA ALA A 137 -2.19 4.30 6.04
C ALA A 137 -1.89 4.61 4.55
N TYR A 138 -0.62 4.85 4.17
CA TYR A 138 -0.20 5.13 2.79
C TYR A 138 0.36 3.91 2.03
N LEU A 139 0.43 2.73 2.65
CA LEU A 139 0.85 1.50 1.97
C LEU A 139 -0.27 0.93 1.08
N HIS A 140 0.11 0.15 0.07
CA HIS A 140 -0.86 -0.65 -0.67
C HIS A 140 -1.47 -1.70 0.27
N ASN A 141 -2.80 -1.74 0.40
CA ASN A 141 -3.53 -2.47 1.46
C ASN A 141 -3.01 -3.90 1.72
N ARG A 142 -2.85 -4.70 0.66
CA ARG A 142 -2.30 -6.07 0.74
C ARG A 142 -0.84 -6.09 1.25
N HIS A 143 -0.01 -5.17 0.79
CA HIS A 143 1.40 -5.11 1.20
C HIS A 143 1.52 -4.63 2.66
N ALA A 144 0.65 -3.71 3.08
CA ALA A 144 0.53 -3.30 4.47
C ALA A 144 0.23 -4.51 5.37
N VAL A 145 -0.81 -5.30 5.05
CA VAL A 145 -1.17 -6.46 5.88
C VAL A 145 -0.09 -7.56 5.85
N GLU A 146 0.53 -7.82 4.70
CA GLU A 146 1.64 -8.78 4.58
C GLU A 146 2.87 -8.39 5.42
N ILE A 147 3.14 -7.08 5.56
CA ILE A 147 4.18 -6.56 6.45
C ILE A 147 3.75 -6.70 7.92
N LEU A 148 2.54 -6.24 8.25
CA LEU A 148 2.04 -6.23 9.63
C LEU A 148 1.94 -7.66 10.19
N GLU A 149 1.36 -8.61 9.46
CA GLU A 149 1.26 -10.01 9.90
C GLU A 149 2.62 -10.72 10.06
N GLY A 150 3.69 -10.14 9.50
CA GLY A 150 5.07 -10.57 9.72
C GLY A 150 5.74 -10.01 10.99
N LEU A 151 5.07 -9.11 11.72
CA LEU A 151 5.53 -8.56 13.00
C LEU A 151 5.15 -9.46 14.19
N LYS A 152 5.58 -9.07 15.39
CA LYS A 152 5.15 -9.73 16.62
C LYS A 152 3.69 -9.39 16.94
N PRO A 153 2.89 -10.31 17.51
CA PRO A 153 1.46 -10.08 17.80
C PRO A 153 1.17 -8.81 18.60
N GLU A 154 2.04 -8.44 19.53
CA GLU A 154 1.88 -7.25 20.37
C GLU A 154 2.05 -5.95 19.58
N LEU A 155 2.94 -5.95 18.57
CA LEU A 155 3.10 -4.83 17.64
C LEU A 155 1.93 -4.75 16.66
N ILE A 156 1.42 -5.90 16.18
CA ILE A 156 0.24 -5.96 15.30
C ILE A 156 -0.95 -5.30 16.00
N ALA A 157 -1.22 -5.68 17.25
CA ALA A 157 -2.29 -5.13 18.06
C ALA A 157 -2.17 -3.61 18.21
N ALA A 158 -1.02 -3.11 18.67
CA ALA A 158 -0.80 -1.69 18.89
C ALA A 158 -0.87 -0.85 17.60
N VAL A 159 -0.39 -1.37 16.46
CA VAL A 159 -0.52 -0.68 15.16
C VAL A 159 -1.97 -0.67 14.68
N PHE A 160 -2.74 -1.74 14.85
CA PHE A 160 -4.17 -1.72 14.50
C PHE A 160 -4.98 -0.80 15.40
N GLU A 161 -4.71 -0.76 16.71
CA GLU A 161 -5.32 0.19 17.64
C GLU A 161 -5.05 1.65 17.22
N TYR A 162 -3.80 1.97 16.85
CA TYR A 162 -3.45 3.27 16.29
C TYR A 162 -4.17 3.55 14.95
N LEU A 163 -4.22 2.57 14.03
CA LEU A 163 -4.89 2.72 12.73
C LEU A 163 -6.40 2.94 12.88
N MET A 164 -7.08 2.22 13.76
CA MET A 164 -8.52 2.40 13.98
C MET A 164 -8.82 3.76 14.63
N SER A 165 -7.91 4.26 15.47
CA SER A 165 -8.06 5.56 16.14
C SER A 165 -7.82 6.76 15.22
N ASN A 166 -6.86 6.67 14.28
CA ASN A 166 -6.39 7.81 13.47
C ASN A 166 -6.78 7.73 11.99
N TYR A 167 -6.92 6.52 11.46
CA TYR A 167 -7.18 6.24 10.03
C TYR A 167 -8.21 5.12 9.83
N PRO A 168 -9.41 5.17 10.48
CA PRO A 168 -10.33 4.03 10.60
C PRO A 168 -10.70 3.38 9.26
N LEU A 169 -10.96 4.18 8.23
CA LEU A 169 -11.31 3.68 6.89
C LEU A 169 -10.14 2.96 6.21
N ARG A 170 -8.91 3.46 6.36
CA ARG A 170 -7.69 2.78 5.88
C ARG A 170 -7.41 1.50 6.70
N GLY A 171 -7.78 1.50 7.97
CA GLY A 171 -7.81 0.29 8.81
C GLY A 171 -8.69 -0.80 8.20
N LEU A 172 -9.93 -0.49 7.83
CA LEU A 172 -10.83 -1.43 7.15
C LEU A 172 -10.27 -1.89 5.79
N ASP A 173 -9.71 -0.97 4.99
CA ASP A 173 -9.11 -1.26 3.69
C ASP A 173 -7.95 -2.28 3.79
N ILE A 174 -7.14 -2.21 4.86
CA ILE A 174 -6.06 -3.15 5.15
C ILE A 174 -6.62 -4.50 5.63
N LEU A 175 -7.66 -4.47 6.49
CA LEU A 175 -8.30 -5.67 7.02
C LEU A 175 -9.05 -6.50 5.96
N GLU A 176 -9.40 -5.94 4.79
CA GLU A 176 -9.90 -6.70 3.63
C GLU A 176 -9.00 -7.90 3.30
N PHE A 177 -7.68 -7.72 3.43
CA PHE A 177 -6.67 -8.71 3.06
C PHE A 177 -6.15 -9.55 4.24
N ALA A 178 -6.61 -9.26 5.47
CA ALA A 178 -6.10 -9.87 6.69
C ALA A 178 -6.50 -11.34 6.87
N SER A 179 -5.63 -12.11 7.53
CA SER A 179 -5.94 -13.46 8.00
C SER A 179 -7.02 -13.44 9.09
N GLU A 180 -7.70 -14.57 9.28
CA GLU A 180 -8.72 -14.70 10.33
C GLU A 180 -8.15 -14.42 11.73
N ARG A 181 -6.88 -14.76 11.98
CA ARG A 181 -6.19 -14.46 13.25
C ARG A 181 -6.14 -12.96 13.50
N THR A 182 -5.74 -12.18 12.51
CA THR A 182 -5.62 -10.72 12.61
C THR A 182 -6.98 -10.06 12.69
N LEU A 183 -7.98 -10.57 11.96
CA LEU A 183 -9.37 -10.10 12.07
C LEU A 183 -9.96 -10.33 13.46
N ARG A 184 -9.71 -11.49 14.09
CA ARG A 184 -10.11 -11.77 15.49
C ARG A 184 -9.38 -10.92 16.52
N MET A 185 -8.18 -10.43 16.19
CA MET A 185 -7.43 -9.49 17.03
C MET A 185 -8.00 -8.07 16.90
N ALA A 186 -8.34 -7.66 15.68
CA ALA A 186 -8.91 -6.34 15.38
C ALA A 186 -10.39 -6.21 15.76
N SER A 187 -11.18 -7.30 15.81
CA SER A 187 -12.61 -7.22 16.13
C SER A 187 -12.88 -6.70 17.55
N SER A 188 -11.97 -6.92 18.50
CA SER A 188 -12.07 -6.33 19.85
C SER A 188 -11.60 -4.88 19.95
N MET A 189 -11.05 -4.31 18.87
CA MET A 189 -10.54 -2.93 18.79
C MET A 189 -11.47 -2.01 18.01
N ILE A 190 -12.51 -2.57 17.37
CA ILE A 190 -13.41 -1.86 16.47
C ILE A 190 -14.74 -1.66 17.17
N ASP A 191 -15.00 -0.41 17.57
CA ASP A 191 -16.34 0.04 17.91
C ASP A 191 -17.11 0.34 16.62
N SER A 192 -18.24 -0.32 16.41
CA SER A 192 -19.08 -0.12 15.23
C SER A 192 -19.66 1.29 15.14
N HIS A 193 -19.76 2.02 16.26
CA HIS A 193 -20.20 3.41 16.29
C HIS A 193 -19.19 4.39 15.66
N LEU A 194 -17.96 3.97 15.36
CA LEU A 194 -16.97 4.77 14.64
C LEU A 194 -17.26 4.92 13.14
N PHE A 195 -18.23 4.18 12.60
CA PHE A 195 -18.48 4.09 11.17
C PHE A 195 -19.93 4.43 10.82
N ASP A 196 -20.12 5.48 10.01
CA ASP A 196 -21.39 5.71 9.33
C ASP A 196 -21.50 4.77 8.12
N GLU A 197 -22.30 3.71 8.25
CA GLU A 197 -22.50 2.72 7.19
C GLU A 197 -23.01 3.30 5.86
N SER A 198 -23.64 4.49 5.88
CA SER A 198 -24.21 5.09 4.67
C SER A 198 -23.16 5.61 3.68
N VAL A 199 -21.98 6.00 4.17
CA VAL A 199 -20.85 6.53 3.37
C VAL A 199 -19.76 5.48 3.09
N LEU A 200 -19.92 4.24 3.55
CA LEU A 200 -18.97 3.17 3.30
C LEU A 200 -19.12 2.54 1.91
N SER A 201 -17.99 2.34 1.22
CA SER A 201 -17.92 1.47 0.03
C SER A 201 -18.41 0.06 0.36
N HIS A 202 -18.80 -0.70 -0.67
CA HIS A 202 -19.30 -2.08 -0.48
C HIS A 202 -18.31 -2.95 0.31
N ARG A 203 -17.02 -2.83 -0.01
CA ARG A 203 -15.94 -3.61 0.62
C ARG A 203 -15.77 -3.29 2.10
N ARG A 204 -15.76 -2.00 2.47
CA ARG A 204 -15.66 -1.57 3.87
C ARG A 204 -16.82 -2.14 4.70
N ARG A 205 -18.04 -2.17 4.14
CA ARG A 205 -19.20 -2.86 4.76
C ARG A 205 -19.04 -4.37 4.84
N GLU A 206 -18.48 -5.04 3.84
CA GLU A 206 -18.19 -6.50 3.92
C GLU A 206 -17.17 -6.81 5.04
N VAL A 207 -16.15 -5.98 5.20
CA VAL A 207 -15.14 -6.13 6.28
C VAL A 207 -15.76 -5.94 7.65
N LEU A 208 -16.55 -4.88 7.88
CA LEU A 208 -17.27 -4.68 9.15
C LEU A 208 -18.24 -5.84 9.46
N ASN A 209 -19.01 -6.29 8.46
CA ASN A 209 -19.91 -7.43 8.60
C ASN A 209 -19.19 -8.75 8.92
N LYS A 210 -17.93 -8.89 8.48
CA LYS A 210 -17.07 -10.03 8.82
C LYS A 210 -16.57 -9.93 10.26
N LEU A 211 -16.14 -8.75 10.69
CA LEU A 211 -15.65 -8.48 12.05
C LEU A 211 -16.74 -8.65 13.11
N ALA A 212 -17.97 -8.17 12.84
CA ALA A 212 -19.12 -8.29 13.75
C ALA A 212 -19.61 -9.73 13.99
N ARG A 213 -19.00 -10.74 13.35
CA ARG A 213 -19.34 -12.17 13.47
C ARG A 213 -18.24 -13.01 14.14
N LEU A 214 -17.13 -12.40 14.57
CA LEU A 214 -15.92 -13.08 15.07
C LEU A 214 -15.79 -13.09 16.59
#